data_AF-A0A1M7BJA5-F1
#
_entry.id   AF-A0A1M7BJA5-F1
#
_cell.length_a   1.000
_cell.length_b   1.000
_cell.length_c   1.000
_cell.angle_alpha   90.00
_cell.angle_beta   90.00
_cell.angle_gamma   90.00
#
_symmetry.space_group_name_H-M   'P 1'
#
loop_
_entity.id
_entity.type
_entity.pdbx_description
1 polymer ?
#
loop_
_entity_poly.entity_id
_entity_poly.type
_entity_poly.pdbx_seq_one_letter_code
_entity_poly.pdbx_strand_id
1 'polypeptide(L)'
;EVVLGADEVLLPGLVDSHVHVNEPGRTEWEGFASATRAAAAGGITTIVDMPLNCVPPTVDVGSLVVKRAAAVGRCWVDVAFWGGVVPQNLGRLRELFAAGVVGFKCFLIDSGVPEFPPLPDPEPALAEIAGFGGVLIAHCEDAAHVASVRGRRYADFVASRPAVAEEVAVARVVGAARRTGGRVHVVHLSSASVLPVVARARAEGVAVSVETCPHYLSLVAEEVADGDTRFKCCPPVREAANREALWRGLADGVIDMVVSDHSPCAPELKRLDLGDFGQAWGGIASLQISLPVVWTEARARGFGLPDVVRWMAERPAALAGLSGKGRIAAGAAADLVVFAPDATFEVAALHHRHPITPYAGRTLTGVVRSTWLAGRPLDGDEPPRGQLLERA
;
A
#
# COMPACT_ATOMS: atom_id res chain seq x y z
N GLU A 1 24.55 15.53 -18.16
CA GLU A 1 25.03 15.84 -16.80
C GLU A 1 23.93 16.62 -16.09
N VAL A 2 23.60 16.26 -14.86
CA VAL A 2 22.58 16.93 -14.04
C VAL A 2 23.26 17.33 -12.74
N VAL A 3 23.12 18.59 -12.34
CA VAL A 3 23.67 19.12 -11.09
C VAL A 3 22.50 19.46 -10.18
N LEU A 4 22.52 18.93 -8.96
CA LEU A 4 21.47 19.19 -7.97
C LEU A 4 21.64 20.57 -7.34
N GLY A 5 20.52 21.18 -6.98
CA GLY A 5 20.49 22.39 -6.17
C GLY A 5 21.11 22.17 -4.79
N ALA A 6 21.49 23.27 -4.12
CA ALA A 6 22.08 23.21 -2.78
C ALA A 6 21.09 22.72 -1.71
N ASP A 7 19.78 22.85 -1.96
CA ASP A 7 18.68 22.38 -1.12
C ASP A 7 18.15 21.00 -1.55
N GLU A 8 18.80 20.32 -2.49
CA GLU A 8 18.34 19.05 -3.06
C GLU A 8 19.22 17.87 -2.64
N VAL A 9 18.59 16.70 -2.53
CA VAL A 9 19.25 15.42 -2.29
C VAL A 9 18.75 14.39 -3.31
N LEU A 10 19.61 13.43 -3.63
CA LEU A 10 19.27 12.31 -4.50
C LEU A 10 18.83 11.11 -3.66
N LEU A 11 17.63 10.61 -3.90
CA LEU A 11 17.10 9.37 -3.32
C LEU A 11 16.95 8.32 -4.44
N PRO A 12 16.97 7.01 -4.11
CA PRO A 12 16.46 6.02 -5.05
C PRO A 12 14.97 6.28 -5.32
N GLY A 13 14.52 5.88 -6.50
CA GLY A 13 13.10 5.78 -6.82
C GLY A 13 12.38 4.91 -5.79
N LEU A 14 11.30 5.45 -5.22
CA LEU A 14 10.51 4.72 -4.22
C LEU A 14 9.73 3.58 -4.86
N VAL A 15 9.38 2.59 -4.04
CA VAL A 15 8.61 1.41 -4.45
C VAL A 15 7.38 1.30 -3.56
N ASP A 16 6.20 1.38 -4.15
CA ASP A 16 4.95 1.21 -3.41
C ASP A 16 4.34 -0.14 -3.72
N SER A 17 4.40 -1.07 -2.75
CA SER A 17 3.87 -2.42 -2.92
C SER A 17 2.37 -2.56 -2.66
N HIS A 18 1.63 -1.48 -2.41
CA HIS A 18 0.21 -1.54 -2.08
C HIS A 18 -0.59 -0.42 -2.76
N VAL A 19 -0.90 -0.62 -4.04
CA VAL A 19 -1.68 0.33 -4.85
C VAL A 19 -2.87 -0.37 -5.49
N HIS A 20 -4.07 0.20 -5.39
CA HIS A 20 -5.25 -0.29 -6.09
C HIS A 20 -5.50 0.59 -7.32
N VAL A 21 -5.04 0.17 -8.49
CA VAL A 21 -5.21 0.94 -9.74
C VAL A 21 -6.61 0.78 -10.34
N ASN A 22 -7.30 -0.32 -10.01
CA ASN A 22 -8.70 -0.60 -10.34
C ASN A 22 -9.02 -0.77 -11.85
N GLU A 23 -8.02 -0.75 -12.72
CA GLU A 23 -8.15 -0.99 -14.17
C GLU A 23 -7.71 -2.42 -14.50
N PRO A 24 -8.47 -3.19 -15.31
CA PRO A 24 -9.72 -2.85 -16.02
C PRO A 24 -10.97 -2.89 -15.13
N GLY A 25 -12.11 -2.48 -15.70
CA GLY A 25 -13.44 -2.69 -15.12
C GLY A 25 -13.93 -1.54 -14.25
N ARG A 26 -13.14 -1.11 -13.27
CA ARG A 26 -13.40 0.11 -12.46
C ARG A 26 -12.37 1.19 -12.76
N THR A 27 -11.97 1.33 -14.02
CA THR A 27 -10.96 2.29 -14.48
C THR A 27 -11.32 3.72 -14.08
N GLU A 28 -12.60 4.05 -13.97
CA GLU A 28 -13.09 5.36 -13.52
C GLU A 28 -12.77 5.66 -12.05
N TRP A 29 -12.39 4.68 -11.23
CA TRP A 29 -11.93 4.93 -9.85
C TRP A 29 -10.52 5.53 -9.83
N GLU A 30 -9.65 5.10 -10.76
CA GLU A 30 -8.29 5.62 -10.92
C GLU A 30 -7.77 5.39 -12.36
N GLY A 31 -7.22 4.20 -12.64
CA GLY A 31 -6.62 3.82 -13.92
C GLY A 31 -5.10 3.95 -13.96
N PHE A 32 -4.44 3.15 -14.81
CA PHE A 32 -2.96 3.09 -14.85
C PHE A 32 -2.34 4.44 -15.19
N ALA A 33 -2.96 5.20 -16.09
CA ALA A 33 -2.44 6.49 -16.54
C ALA A 33 -2.36 7.52 -15.41
N SER A 34 -3.42 7.68 -14.61
CA SER A 34 -3.43 8.65 -13.50
C SER A 34 -2.65 8.14 -12.30
N ALA A 35 -2.81 6.86 -11.91
CA ALA A 35 -2.08 6.26 -10.80
C ALA A 35 -0.56 6.38 -11.00
N THR A 36 -0.05 5.97 -12.16
CA THR A 36 1.40 6.00 -12.40
C THR A 36 1.94 7.41 -12.62
N ARG A 37 1.12 8.35 -13.12
CA ARG A 37 1.49 9.78 -13.18
C ARG A 37 1.58 10.38 -11.77
N ALA A 38 0.63 10.04 -10.90
CA ALA A 38 0.66 10.43 -9.49
C ALA A 38 1.86 9.83 -8.76
N ALA A 39 2.17 8.55 -9.00
CA ALA A 39 3.39 7.91 -8.50
C ALA A 39 4.65 8.68 -8.92
N ALA A 40 4.80 8.97 -10.22
CA ALA A 40 5.94 9.72 -10.75
C ALA A 40 6.08 11.09 -10.07
N ALA A 41 4.98 11.86 -9.95
CA ALA A 41 4.99 13.15 -9.27
C ALA A 41 5.33 13.06 -7.76
N GLY A 42 5.11 11.89 -7.16
CA GLY A 42 5.42 11.60 -5.76
C GLY A 42 6.79 10.97 -5.50
N GLY A 43 7.63 10.80 -6.52
CA GLY A 43 8.95 10.16 -6.39
C GLY A 43 8.90 8.64 -6.37
N ILE A 44 7.75 8.04 -6.67
CA ILE A 44 7.60 6.58 -6.79
C ILE A 44 7.90 6.20 -8.23
N THR A 45 8.85 5.29 -8.43
CA THR A 45 9.26 4.80 -9.77
C THR A 45 8.80 3.38 -10.02
N THR A 46 8.24 2.71 -9.01
CA THR A 46 7.67 1.37 -9.16
C THR A 46 6.45 1.22 -8.26
N ILE A 47 5.34 0.74 -8.81
CA ILE A 47 4.17 0.34 -8.04
C ILE A 47 3.93 -1.18 -8.19
N VAL A 48 3.36 -1.80 -7.18
CA VAL A 48 2.81 -3.16 -7.25
C VAL A 48 1.31 -3.09 -7.09
N ASP A 49 0.60 -3.38 -8.17
CA ASP A 49 -0.84 -3.23 -8.25
C ASP A 49 -1.57 -4.45 -7.64
N MET A 50 -2.55 -4.14 -6.79
CA MET A 50 -3.36 -5.12 -6.05
C MET A 50 -4.37 -5.85 -6.96
N PRO A 51 -4.73 -7.11 -6.65
CA PRO A 51 -5.48 -7.97 -7.58
C PRO A 51 -7.01 -7.81 -7.49
N LEU A 52 -7.51 -6.89 -6.67
CA LEU A 52 -8.95 -6.64 -6.49
C LEU A 52 -9.32 -5.23 -6.90
N ASN A 53 -10.62 -4.92 -6.76
CA ASN A 53 -11.29 -3.71 -7.24
C ASN A 53 -11.31 -3.56 -8.77
N CYS A 54 -10.28 -4.02 -9.48
CA CYS A 54 -10.38 -4.28 -10.92
C CYS A 54 -11.36 -5.42 -11.21
N VAL A 55 -11.98 -5.37 -12.40
CA VAL A 55 -12.91 -6.39 -12.88
C VAL A 55 -12.46 -6.85 -14.27
N PRO A 56 -12.13 -8.15 -14.46
CA PRO A 56 -12.09 -9.20 -13.43
C PRO A 56 -10.95 -8.99 -12.41
N PRO A 57 -11.08 -9.51 -11.18
CA PRO A 57 -9.97 -9.56 -10.23
C PRO A 57 -8.88 -10.51 -10.75
N THR A 58 -7.63 -10.25 -10.41
CA THR A 58 -6.44 -10.96 -10.92
C THR A 58 -6.21 -12.28 -10.20
N VAL A 59 -7.13 -13.24 -10.36
CA VAL A 59 -7.14 -14.54 -9.64
C VAL A 59 -6.71 -15.72 -10.51
N ASP A 60 -6.45 -15.48 -11.80
CA ASP A 60 -5.95 -16.49 -12.74
C ASP A 60 -5.09 -15.84 -13.83
N VAL A 61 -4.46 -16.66 -14.69
CA VAL A 61 -3.58 -16.17 -15.76
C VAL A 61 -4.34 -15.33 -16.77
N GLY A 62 -5.60 -15.67 -17.07
CA GLY A 62 -6.43 -14.94 -18.04
C GLY A 62 -6.72 -13.51 -17.58
N SER A 63 -7.16 -13.34 -16.34
CA SER A 63 -7.37 -12.04 -15.71
C SER A 63 -6.10 -11.21 -15.60
N LEU A 64 -4.94 -11.83 -15.34
CA LEU A 64 -3.64 -11.14 -15.40
C LEU A 64 -3.31 -10.64 -16.81
N VAL A 65 -3.52 -11.45 -17.84
CA VAL A 65 -3.30 -11.04 -19.24
C VAL A 65 -4.17 -9.84 -19.60
N VAL A 66 -5.46 -9.87 -19.24
CA VAL A 66 -6.38 -8.74 -19.48
C VAL A 66 -5.89 -7.49 -18.76
N LYS A 67 -5.43 -7.61 -17.51
CA LYS A 67 -4.92 -6.47 -16.74
C LYS A 67 -3.64 -5.89 -17.31
N ARG A 68 -2.67 -6.73 -17.66
CA ARG A 68 -1.43 -6.32 -18.33
C ARG A 68 -1.74 -5.60 -19.64
N ALA A 69 -2.68 -6.10 -20.45
CA ALA A 69 -3.10 -5.45 -21.69
C ALA A 69 -3.68 -4.03 -21.46
N ALA A 70 -4.40 -3.81 -20.35
CA ALA A 70 -4.91 -2.49 -19.99
C ALA A 70 -3.81 -1.51 -19.55
N ALA A 71 -2.69 -2.01 -19.01
CA ALA A 71 -1.56 -1.20 -18.53
C ALA A 71 -0.58 -0.78 -19.65
N VAL A 72 -0.46 -1.58 -20.73
CA VAL A 72 0.51 -1.35 -21.81
C VAL A 72 0.35 0.05 -22.43
N GLY A 73 1.46 0.79 -22.49
CA GLY A 73 1.51 2.13 -23.08
C GLY A 73 0.85 3.25 -22.24
N ARG A 74 0.39 2.94 -21.03
CA ARG A 74 -0.26 3.91 -20.12
C ARG A 74 0.55 4.24 -18.87
N CYS A 75 1.58 3.45 -18.57
CA CYS A 75 2.32 3.53 -17.31
C CYS A 75 3.47 4.54 -17.39
N TRP A 76 3.50 5.54 -16.51
CA TRP A 76 4.60 6.48 -16.38
C TRP A 76 5.78 5.91 -15.58
N VAL A 77 5.50 4.97 -14.69
CA VAL A 77 6.47 4.30 -13.81
C VAL A 77 6.34 2.80 -14.00
N ASP A 78 7.31 2.02 -13.53
CA ASP A 78 7.25 0.57 -13.66
C ASP A 78 6.13 -0.04 -12.79
N VAL A 79 5.53 -1.12 -13.27
CA VAL A 79 4.37 -1.77 -12.62
C VAL A 79 4.59 -3.27 -12.50
N ALA A 80 4.53 -3.78 -11.28
CA ALA A 80 4.39 -5.21 -11.00
C ALA A 80 2.96 -5.53 -10.53
N PHE A 81 2.62 -6.82 -10.44
CA PHE A 81 1.27 -7.26 -10.10
C PHE A 81 1.27 -8.30 -8.98
N TRP A 82 0.38 -8.12 -8.03
CA TRP A 82 -0.02 -9.17 -7.10
C TRP A 82 -1.02 -10.12 -7.78
N GLY A 83 -0.96 -11.41 -7.43
CA GLY A 83 -2.04 -12.37 -7.70
C GLY A 83 -3.04 -12.40 -6.56
N GLY A 84 -4.31 -12.65 -6.85
CA GLY A 84 -5.36 -12.81 -5.85
C GLY A 84 -5.50 -14.25 -5.39
N VAL A 85 -5.85 -14.44 -4.11
CA VAL A 85 -6.30 -15.73 -3.57
C VAL A 85 -7.74 -15.59 -3.12
N VAL A 86 -8.58 -16.46 -3.66
CA VAL A 86 -9.99 -16.61 -3.33
C VAL A 86 -10.28 -18.11 -3.19
N PRO A 87 -11.34 -18.54 -2.49
CA PRO A 87 -11.63 -19.96 -2.34
C PRO A 87 -11.65 -20.76 -3.65
N GLN A 88 -12.04 -20.13 -4.76
CA GLN A 88 -12.23 -20.75 -6.08
C GLN A 88 -10.92 -20.99 -6.86
N ASN A 89 -9.78 -20.43 -6.44
CA ASN A 89 -8.50 -20.59 -7.17
C ASN A 89 -7.40 -21.32 -6.38
N LEU A 90 -7.72 -21.84 -5.19
CA LEU A 90 -6.84 -22.77 -4.49
C LEU A 90 -6.53 -23.99 -5.37
N GLY A 91 -5.28 -24.44 -5.32
CA GLY A 91 -4.73 -25.51 -6.18
C GLY A 91 -4.22 -25.03 -7.54
N ARG A 92 -4.38 -23.75 -7.89
CA ARG A 92 -3.95 -23.16 -9.17
C ARG A 92 -3.04 -21.95 -9.02
N LEU A 93 -2.59 -21.62 -7.81
CA LEU A 93 -1.78 -20.43 -7.53
C LEU A 93 -0.42 -20.52 -8.23
N ARG A 94 0.15 -21.72 -8.36
CA ARG A 94 1.43 -21.94 -9.06
C ARG A 94 1.40 -21.45 -10.50
N GLU A 95 0.29 -21.61 -11.21
CA GLU A 95 0.15 -21.17 -12.61
C GLU A 95 0.26 -19.65 -12.69
N LEU A 96 -0.42 -18.93 -11.80
CA LEU A 96 -0.37 -17.48 -11.74
C LEU A 96 1.01 -16.97 -11.32
N PHE A 97 1.69 -17.66 -10.39
CA PHE A 97 3.06 -17.36 -9.99
C PHE A 97 4.06 -17.55 -11.14
N ALA A 98 3.87 -18.58 -11.97
CA ALA A 98 4.67 -18.83 -13.16
C ALA A 98 4.40 -17.78 -14.26
N ALA A 99 3.21 -17.18 -14.28
CA ALA A 99 2.86 -16.09 -15.21
C ALA A 99 3.39 -14.71 -14.78
N GLY A 100 4.14 -14.62 -13.68
CA GLY A 100 4.95 -13.45 -13.33
C GLY A 100 4.38 -12.52 -12.25
N VAL A 101 3.36 -12.92 -11.49
CA VAL A 101 2.97 -12.15 -10.29
C VAL A 101 4.05 -12.23 -9.21
N VAL A 102 4.23 -11.16 -8.43
CA VAL A 102 5.30 -11.09 -7.41
C VAL A 102 4.97 -11.84 -6.11
N GLY A 103 3.70 -12.19 -5.93
CA GLY A 103 3.19 -13.03 -4.86
C GLY A 103 1.66 -12.96 -4.83
N PHE A 104 1.07 -13.21 -3.69
CA PHE A 104 -0.37 -13.43 -3.57
C PHE A 104 -0.99 -12.60 -2.47
N LYS A 105 -2.22 -12.14 -2.69
CA LYS A 105 -2.99 -11.36 -1.73
C LYS A 105 -4.29 -12.07 -1.38
N CYS A 106 -4.64 -12.12 -0.10
CA CYS A 106 -5.97 -12.54 0.36
C CYS A 106 -6.60 -11.53 1.33
N PHE A 107 -7.89 -11.71 1.59
CA PHE A 107 -8.64 -10.99 2.62
C PHE A 107 -9.22 -12.01 3.59
N LEU A 108 -9.08 -11.82 4.91
CA LEU A 108 -9.70 -12.72 5.89
C LEU A 108 -11.16 -12.34 6.22
N ILE A 109 -11.58 -11.14 5.82
CA ILE A 109 -12.93 -10.57 5.96
C ILE A 109 -13.43 -10.10 4.58
N ASP A 110 -14.73 -9.86 4.45
CA ASP A 110 -15.31 -9.28 3.23
C ASP A 110 -14.50 -8.06 2.73
N SER A 111 -14.16 -8.05 1.44
CA SER A 111 -13.31 -7.04 0.82
C SER A 111 -14.05 -5.78 0.38
N GLY A 112 -15.37 -5.76 0.55
CA GLY A 112 -16.27 -4.74 0.01
C GLY A 112 -16.71 -5.01 -1.42
N VAL A 113 -16.11 -5.98 -2.12
CA VAL A 113 -16.51 -6.37 -3.49
C VAL A 113 -16.77 -7.89 -3.59
N PRO A 114 -17.91 -8.31 -4.18
CA PRO A 114 -18.32 -9.72 -4.20
C PRO A 114 -17.43 -10.61 -5.07
N GLU A 115 -16.77 -10.05 -6.09
CA GLU A 115 -15.86 -10.79 -6.97
C GLU A 115 -14.54 -11.19 -6.31
N PHE A 116 -14.21 -10.62 -5.14
CA PHE A 116 -13.04 -11.00 -4.34
C PHE A 116 -13.49 -11.46 -2.93
N PRO A 117 -14.09 -12.67 -2.83
CA PRO A 117 -14.62 -13.18 -1.56
C PRO A 117 -13.49 -13.46 -0.54
N PRO A 118 -13.82 -13.43 0.76
CA PRO A 118 -12.85 -13.69 1.82
C PRO A 118 -12.35 -15.14 1.82
N LEU A 119 -11.16 -15.31 2.39
CA LEU A 119 -10.52 -16.57 2.74
C LEU A 119 -10.23 -16.56 4.26
N PRO A 120 -11.21 -16.89 5.13
CA PRO A 120 -11.04 -16.80 6.59
C PRO A 120 -9.96 -17.71 7.16
N ASP A 121 -9.70 -18.84 6.48
CA ASP A 121 -8.59 -19.76 6.76
C ASP A 121 -7.52 -19.67 5.65
N PRO A 122 -6.39 -19.00 5.93
CA PRO A 122 -5.31 -18.82 4.95
C PRO A 122 -4.38 -20.03 4.83
N GLU A 123 -4.52 -21.07 5.67
CA GLU A 123 -3.56 -22.18 5.73
C GLU A 123 -3.42 -22.97 4.41
N PRO A 124 -4.50 -23.35 3.70
CA PRO A 124 -4.37 -24.03 2.41
C PRO A 124 -3.59 -23.20 1.37
N ALA A 125 -3.85 -21.89 1.32
CA ALA A 125 -3.15 -20.98 0.42
C ALA A 125 -1.67 -20.86 0.79
N LEU A 126 -1.36 -20.71 2.08
CA LEU A 126 0.02 -20.63 2.57
C LEU A 126 0.79 -21.92 2.28
N ALA A 127 0.18 -23.10 2.47
CA ALA A 127 0.81 -24.38 2.16
C ALA A 127 1.15 -24.49 0.66
N GLU A 128 0.22 -24.09 -0.21
CA GLU A 128 0.45 -24.08 -1.65
C GLU A 128 1.57 -23.11 -2.05
N ILE A 129 1.51 -21.86 -1.55
CA ILE A 129 2.47 -20.79 -1.84
C ILE A 129 3.88 -21.14 -1.33
N ALA A 130 3.98 -21.79 -0.16
CA ALA A 130 5.23 -22.28 0.38
C ALA A 130 5.91 -23.28 -0.57
N GLY A 131 5.13 -24.13 -1.25
CA GLY A 131 5.62 -25.13 -2.19
C GLY A 131 6.31 -24.58 -3.45
N PHE A 132 6.27 -23.27 -3.69
CA PHE A 132 7.03 -22.59 -4.75
C PHE A 132 7.76 -21.33 -4.28
N GLY A 133 7.90 -21.14 -2.95
CA GLY A 133 8.65 -20.04 -2.38
C GLY A 133 8.01 -18.66 -2.59
N GLY A 134 6.70 -18.56 -2.79
CA GLY A 134 6.01 -17.27 -2.89
C GLY A 134 5.85 -16.57 -1.53
N VAL A 135 5.10 -15.47 -1.53
CA VAL A 135 4.65 -14.77 -0.32
C VAL A 135 3.14 -14.56 -0.39
N LEU A 136 2.45 -14.77 0.73
CA LEU A 136 1.06 -14.35 0.90
C LEU A 136 1.04 -13.02 1.65
N ILE A 137 0.32 -12.03 1.13
CA ILE A 137 0.02 -10.78 1.81
C ILE A 137 -1.45 -10.80 2.21
N ALA A 138 -1.78 -10.41 3.44
CA ALA A 138 -3.11 -10.65 4.00
C ALA A 138 -3.69 -9.40 4.66
N HIS A 139 -4.88 -8.99 4.21
CA HIS A 139 -5.71 -8.04 4.96
C HIS A 139 -6.27 -8.76 6.19
N CYS A 140 -5.83 -8.33 7.36
CA CYS A 140 -6.06 -9.02 8.63
C CYS A 140 -7.05 -8.26 9.52
N GLU A 141 -8.35 -8.47 9.31
CA GLU A 141 -9.40 -8.14 10.27
C GLU A 141 -10.30 -9.38 10.45
N ASP A 142 -10.69 -9.68 11.69
CA ASP A 142 -11.55 -10.82 12.00
C ASP A 142 -13.04 -10.43 11.97
N ALA A 143 -13.79 -11.07 11.08
CA ALA A 143 -15.20 -10.76 10.86
C ALA A 143 -16.10 -10.92 12.10
N ALA A 144 -15.72 -11.76 13.08
CA ALA A 144 -16.52 -11.94 14.29
C ALA A 144 -16.42 -10.75 15.27
N HIS A 145 -15.40 -9.90 15.10
CA HIS A 145 -15.17 -8.71 15.92
C HIS A 145 -15.52 -7.41 15.20
N VAL A 146 -15.82 -7.47 13.89
CA VAL A 146 -16.24 -6.32 13.10
C VAL A 146 -17.76 -6.21 13.14
N ALA A 147 -18.26 -5.05 13.56
CA ALA A 147 -19.68 -4.73 13.57
C ALA A 147 -20.06 -3.85 12.39
N SER A 148 -21.34 -3.90 12.01
CA SER A 148 -21.91 -2.88 11.13
C SER A 148 -22.03 -1.56 11.90
N VAL A 149 -21.81 -0.47 11.18
CA VAL A 149 -21.96 0.89 11.71
C VAL A 149 -22.84 1.70 10.76
N ARG A 150 -23.56 2.67 11.32
CA ARG A 150 -24.33 3.68 10.60
C ARG A 150 -24.14 5.01 11.30
N GLY A 151 -24.24 6.09 10.54
CA GLY A 151 -24.15 7.45 11.06
C GLY A 151 -22.80 8.11 10.86
N ARG A 152 -22.73 9.34 11.38
CA ARG A 152 -21.69 10.32 11.04
C ARG A 152 -20.51 10.34 12.01
N ARG A 153 -20.60 9.65 13.14
CA ARG A 153 -19.58 9.74 14.18
C ARG A 153 -18.38 8.88 13.84
N TYR A 154 -17.19 9.48 13.73
CA TYR A 154 -15.99 8.71 13.41
C TYR A 154 -15.65 7.70 14.51
N ALA A 155 -15.82 8.09 15.77
CA ALA A 155 -15.59 7.22 16.92
C ALA A 155 -16.44 5.92 16.86
N ASP A 156 -17.67 5.99 16.35
CA ASP A 156 -18.53 4.81 16.22
C ASP A 156 -18.01 3.87 15.10
N PHE A 157 -17.41 4.42 14.04
CA PHE A 157 -16.72 3.64 13.00
C PHE A 157 -15.43 2.99 13.52
N VAL A 158 -14.64 3.70 14.32
CA VAL A 158 -13.44 3.14 14.98
C VAL A 158 -13.84 1.99 15.92
N ALA A 159 -14.89 2.20 16.72
CA ALA A 159 -15.39 1.18 17.65
C ALA A 159 -15.97 -0.05 16.95
N SER A 160 -16.49 0.08 15.72
CA SER A 160 -17.01 -1.05 14.95
C SER A 160 -15.90 -1.94 14.38
N ARG A 161 -14.63 -1.50 14.43
CA ARG A 161 -13.42 -2.23 13.97
C ARG A 161 -12.32 -2.16 15.04
N PRO A 162 -12.56 -2.76 16.21
CA PRO A 162 -11.66 -2.64 17.36
C PRO A 162 -10.32 -3.35 17.09
N ALA A 163 -9.27 -2.97 17.85
CA ALA A 163 -7.93 -3.55 17.74
C ALA A 163 -7.90 -5.10 17.78
N VAL A 164 -8.78 -5.70 18.59
CA VAL A 164 -8.90 -7.17 18.71
C VAL A 164 -9.24 -7.85 17.38
N ALA A 165 -9.92 -7.17 16.45
CA ALA A 165 -10.20 -7.72 15.13
C ALA A 165 -8.90 -7.95 14.34
N GLU A 166 -7.95 -7.02 14.41
CA GLU A 166 -6.62 -7.18 13.81
C GLU A 166 -5.78 -8.22 14.58
N GLU A 167 -5.78 -8.18 15.91
CA GLU A 167 -5.01 -9.11 16.75
C GLU A 167 -5.35 -10.59 16.47
N VAL A 168 -6.64 -10.91 16.41
CA VAL A 168 -7.12 -12.28 16.16
C VAL A 168 -6.76 -12.73 14.74
N ALA A 169 -6.96 -11.86 13.76
CA ALA A 169 -6.65 -12.15 12.36
C ALA A 169 -5.15 -12.36 12.13
N VAL A 170 -4.30 -11.49 12.68
CA VAL A 170 -2.84 -11.63 12.56
C VAL A 170 -2.34 -12.87 13.30
N ALA A 171 -2.86 -13.17 14.50
CA ALA A 171 -2.51 -14.40 15.21
C ALA A 171 -2.86 -15.66 14.40
N ARG A 172 -4.01 -15.66 13.70
CA ARG A 172 -4.42 -16.76 12.80
C ARG A 172 -3.43 -16.93 11.65
N VAL A 173 -3.09 -15.84 10.98
CA VAL A 173 -2.16 -15.84 9.83
C VAL A 173 -0.75 -16.27 10.25
N VAL A 174 -0.24 -15.74 11.36
CA VAL A 174 1.04 -16.16 11.95
C VAL A 174 1.02 -17.64 12.32
N GLY A 175 -0.09 -18.12 12.90
CA GLY A 175 -0.28 -19.53 13.22
C GLY A 175 -0.20 -20.42 11.98
N ALA A 176 -0.86 -20.03 10.89
CA ALA A 176 -0.82 -20.75 9.63
C ALA A 176 0.58 -20.74 8.99
N ALA A 177 1.27 -19.59 9.02
CA ALA A 177 2.67 -19.50 8.56
C ALA A 177 3.59 -20.43 9.37
N ARG A 178 3.41 -20.50 10.70
CA ARG A 178 4.16 -21.42 11.57
C ARG A 178 3.96 -22.89 11.20
N ARG A 179 2.72 -23.31 10.87
CA ARG A 179 2.41 -24.71 10.53
C ARG A 179 2.88 -25.11 9.13
N THR A 180 2.82 -24.19 8.18
CA THR A 180 3.11 -24.44 6.76
C THR A 180 4.54 -24.14 6.36
N GLY A 181 5.26 -23.35 7.16
CA GLY A 181 6.54 -22.76 6.77
C GLY A 181 6.42 -21.67 5.69
N GLY A 182 5.20 -21.24 5.36
CA GLY A 182 4.94 -20.20 4.38
C GLY A 182 5.39 -18.82 4.84
N ARG A 183 5.75 -17.97 3.88
CA ARG A 183 6.09 -16.56 4.12
C ARG A 183 4.82 -15.71 4.06
N VAL A 184 4.64 -14.86 5.06
CA VAL A 184 3.48 -13.98 5.15
C VAL A 184 3.84 -12.53 5.39
N HIS A 185 3.01 -11.65 4.84
CA HIS A 185 3.09 -10.22 5.01
C HIS A 185 1.74 -9.68 5.49
N VAL A 186 1.71 -9.02 6.64
CA VAL A 186 0.50 -8.34 7.14
C VAL A 186 0.45 -6.96 6.52
N VAL A 187 -0.54 -6.73 5.66
CA VAL A 187 -0.72 -5.43 5.00
C VAL A 187 -1.33 -4.40 5.96
N HIS A 188 -1.03 -3.12 5.72
CA HIS A 188 -1.65 -1.93 6.31
C HIS A 188 -2.02 -2.06 7.82
N LEU A 189 -1.09 -2.54 8.66
CA LEU A 189 -1.33 -2.72 10.09
C LEU A 189 -1.60 -1.36 10.75
N SER A 190 -2.77 -1.22 11.38
CA SER A 190 -3.15 0.02 12.06
C SER A 190 -3.04 -0.08 13.58
N SER A 191 -3.28 -1.25 14.18
CA SER A 191 -3.19 -1.41 15.64
C SER A 191 -1.80 -1.79 16.13
N ALA A 192 -1.16 -0.93 16.93
CA ALA A 192 0.14 -1.21 17.54
C ALA A 192 0.08 -2.36 18.56
N SER A 193 -1.11 -2.74 19.06
CA SER A 193 -1.29 -3.90 19.95
C SER A 193 -0.91 -5.23 19.31
N VAL A 194 -0.82 -5.28 17.97
CA VAL A 194 -0.43 -6.46 17.20
C VAL A 194 1.09 -6.65 17.18
N LEU A 195 1.88 -5.59 17.37
CA LEU A 195 3.34 -5.61 17.24
C LEU A 195 4.03 -6.68 18.13
N PRO A 196 3.62 -6.90 19.40
CA PRO A 196 4.20 -7.97 20.22
C PRO A 196 4.00 -9.37 19.64
N VAL A 197 2.86 -9.63 18.98
CA VAL A 197 2.58 -10.93 18.33
C VAL A 197 3.55 -11.17 17.19
N VAL A 198 3.78 -10.14 16.36
CA VAL A 198 4.72 -10.18 15.24
C VAL A 198 6.15 -10.37 15.73
N ALA A 199 6.59 -9.56 16.70
CA ALA A 199 7.94 -9.64 17.25
C ALA A 199 8.24 -11.03 17.84
N ARG A 200 7.30 -11.58 18.61
CA ARG A 200 7.41 -12.94 19.15
C ARG A 200 7.49 -13.99 18.04
N ALA A 201 6.64 -13.90 17.03
CA ALA A 201 6.65 -14.85 15.93
C ALA A 201 7.98 -14.85 15.16
N ARG A 202 8.56 -13.67 14.92
CA ARG A 202 9.89 -13.54 14.30
C ARG A 202 10.99 -14.15 15.17
N ALA A 203 10.95 -13.93 16.49
CA ALA A 203 11.90 -14.54 17.42
C ALA A 203 11.81 -16.07 17.43
N GLU A 204 10.63 -16.62 17.13
CA GLU A 204 10.39 -18.06 16.95
C GLU A 204 10.74 -18.57 15.53
N GLY A 205 11.27 -17.71 14.65
CA GLY A 205 11.68 -18.06 13.28
C GLY A 205 10.55 -18.08 12.24
N VAL A 206 9.35 -17.60 12.58
CA VAL A 206 8.25 -17.48 11.61
C VAL A 206 8.57 -16.38 10.60
N ALA A 207 8.44 -16.69 9.31
CA ALA A 207 8.67 -15.75 8.23
C ALA A 207 7.48 -14.78 8.06
N VAL A 208 7.37 -13.82 8.98
CA VAL A 208 6.35 -12.77 8.98
C VAL A 208 7.00 -11.39 8.80
N SER A 209 6.40 -10.59 7.91
CA SER A 209 6.70 -9.17 7.73
C SER A 209 5.43 -8.34 7.85
N VAL A 210 5.57 -7.02 8.03
CA VAL A 210 4.47 -6.08 8.30
C VAL A 210 4.75 -4.76 7.60
N GLU A 211 3.74 -4.18 6.97
CA GLU A 211 3.73 -2.79 6.54
C GLU A 211 2.70 -1.99 7.34
N THR A 212 2.90 -0.67 7.39
CA THR A 212 1.86 0.28 7.78
C THR A 212 1.75 1.36 6.68
N CYS A 213 0.89 2.34 6.88
CA CYS A 213 0.59 3.35 5.87
C CYS A 213 0.80 4.78 6.37
N PRO A 214 1.08 5.75 5.49
CA PRO A 214 1.27 7.16 5.86
C PRO A 214 0.13 7.72 6.72
N HIS A 215 -1.11 7.28 6.48
CA HIS A 215 -2.28 7.74 7.24
C HIS A 215 -2.32 7.23 8.68
N TYR A 216 -1.83 6.04 8.98
CA TYR A 216 -1.71 5.58 10.39
C TYR A 216 -0.55 6.23 11.13
N LEU A 217 0.41 6.82 10.40
CA LEU A 217 1.58 7.49 10.95
C LEU A 217 1.41 9.01 11.10
N SER A 218 0.38 9.61 10.48
CA SER A 218 0.22 11.07 10.39
C SER A 218 -1.18 11.60 10.71
N LEU A 219 -2.21 10.75 10.71
CA LEU A 219 -3.57 11.10 11.10
C LEU A 219 -3.89 10.46 12.45
N VAL A 220 -4.81 11.07 13.19
CA VAL A 220 -5.29 10.55 14.48
C VAL A 220 -6.81 10.67 14.55
N ALA A 221 -7.46 9.69 15.16
CA ALA A 221 -8.92 9.60 15.22
C ALA A 221 -9.57 10.82 15.88
N GLU A 222 -8.90 11.44 16.84
CA GLU A 222 -9.34 12.60 17.60
C GLU A 222 -9.51 13.86 16.74
N GLU A 223 -8.83 13.92 15.59
CA GLU A 223 -8.87 15.07 14.66
C GLU A 223 -9.89 14.88 13.52
N VAL A 224 -10.52 13.71 13.41
CA VAL A 224 -11.47 13.42 12.34
C VAL A 224 -12.84 13.99 12.68
N ALA A 225 -13.30 14.95 11.88
CA ALA A 225 -14.61 15.55 12.05
C ALA A 225 -15.74 14.56 11.72
N ASP A 226 -16.84 14.64 12.49
CA ASP A 226 -18.04 13.85 12.23
C ASP A 226 -18.61 14.17 10.83
N GLY A 227 -18.81 13.12 10.05
CA GLY A 227 -19.27 13.20 8.66
C GLY A 227 -18.16 13.31 7.63
N ASP A 228 -16.88 13.39 8.02
CA ASP A 228 -15.78 13.47 7.08
C ASP A 228 -15.33 12.09 6.61
N THR A 229 -16.10 11.52 5.69
CA THR A 229 -15.89 10.17 5.15
C THR A 229 -14.65 10.05 4.24
N ARG A 230 -13.92 11.14 3.99
CA ARG A 230 -12.59 11.09 3.34
C ARG A 230 -11.56 10.32 4.18
N PHE A 231 -11.76 10.29 5.49
CA PHE A 231 -10.90 9.58 6.46
C PHE A 231 -11.27 8.10 6.64
N LYS A 232 -12.32 7.61 5.98
CA LYS A 232 -12.71 6.21 6.09
C LYS A 232 -11.67 5.32 5.39
N CYS A 233 -11.02 4.45 6.14
CA CYS A 233 -10.20 3.32 5.68
C CYS A 233 -10.42 2.11 6.60
N CYS A 234 -10.09 0.92 6.14
CA CYS A 234 -10.23 -0.33 6.90
C CYS A 234 -8.89 -1.08 6.88
N PRO A 235 -8.20 -1.27 8.03
CA PRO A 235 -8.58 -0.85 9.38
C PRO A 235 -8.72 0.67 9.58
N PRO A 236 -9.41 1.16 10.63
CA PRO A 236 -9.58 2.59 10.85
C PRO A 236 -8.30 3.29 11.33
N VAL A 237 -8.18 4.60 11.10
CA VAL A 237 -7.19 5.44 11.79
C VAL A 237 -7.54 5.47 13.29
N ARG A 238 -6.49 5.32 14.12
CA ARG A 238 -6.62 5.17 15.57
C ARG A 238 -6.11 6.42 16.31
N GLU A 239 -6.14 6.34 17.62
CA GLU A 239 -5.77 7.41 18.55
C GLU A 239 -4.29 7.80 18.44
N ALA A 240 -3.96 9.02 18.89
CA ALA A 240 -2.59 9.54 18.86
C ALA A 240 -1.57 8.62 19.57
N ALA A 241 -1.97 8.01 20.69
CA ALA A 241 -1.11 7.06 21.41
C ALA A 241 -0.75 5.83 20.57
N ASN A 242 -1.69 5.35 19.74
CA ASN A 242 -1.44 4.25 18.82
C ASN A 242 -0.46 4.67 17.71
N ARG A 243 -0.64 5.86 17.12
CA ARG A 243 0.28 6.42 16.12
C ARG A 243 1.72 6.45 16.64
N GLU A 244 1.94 6.94 17.86
CA GLU A 244 3.29 6.98 18.44
C GLU A 244 3.86 5.56 18.69
N ALA A 245 3.01 4.59 19.01
CA ALA A 245 3.44 3.20 19.13
C ALA A 245 3.80 2.56 17.78
N LEU A 246 3.13 2.92 16.68
CA LEU A 246 3.53 2.51 15.33
C LEU A 246 4.89 3.09 14.94
N TRP A 247 5.15 4.37 15.25
CA TRP A 247 6.47 4.98 15.03
C TRP A 247 7.59 4.26 15.79
N ARG A 248 7.33 3.85 17.05
CA ARG A 248 8.26 2.99 17.80
C ARG A 248 8.44 1.63 17.12
N GLY A 249 7.36 1.04 16.60
CA GLY A 249 7.40 -0.20 15.81
C GLY A 249 8.31 -0.11 14.57
N LEU A 250 8.35 1.04 13.88
CA LEU A 250 9.29 1.31 12.79
C LEU A 250 10.73 1.47 13.30
N ALA A 251 10.93 2.19 14.42
CA ALA A 251 12.24 2.39 15.04
C ALA A 251 12.87 1.06 15.48
N ASP A 252 12.06 0.21 16.10
CA ASP A 252 12.47 -1.10 16.61
C ASP A 252 12.59 -2.15 15.50
N GLY A 253 12.21 -1.82 14.26
CA GLY A 253 12.24 -2.72 13.10
C GLY A 253 11.21 -3.85 13.14
N VAL A 254 10.16 -3.73 13.95
CA VAL A 254 9.03 -4.67 13.99
C VAL A 254 8.10 -4.45 12.80
N ILE A 255 7.90 -3.19 12.40
CA ILE A 255 7.27 -2.80 11.12
C ILE A 255 8.38 -2.65 10.09
N ASP A 256 8.26 -3.32 8.94
CA ASP A 256 9.32 -3.36 7.94
C ASP A 256 9.29 -2.18 6.98
N MET A 257 8.09 -1.73 6.62
CA MET A 257 7.91 -0.75 5.53
C MET A 257 6.66 0.10 5.66
N VAL A 258 6.64 1.16 4.85
CA VAL A 258 5.54 2.10 4.73
C VAL A 258 5.11 2.20 3.27
N VAL A 259 3.85 1.92 2.98
CA VAL A 259 3.25 1.91 1.64
C VAL A 259 1.92 2.64 1.64
N SER A 260 1.42 3.11 0.49
CA SER A 260 0.28 4.02 0.49
C SER A 260 -1.05 3.38 0.90
N ASP A 261 -1.27 2.11 0.55
CA ASP A 261 -2.61 1.53 0.40
C ASP A 261 -3.51 2.50 -0.37
N HIS A 262 -2.99 2.98 -1.52
CA HIS A 262 -3.72 3.94 -2.34
C HIS A 262 -4.97 3.27 -2.90
N SER A 263 -6.10 3.59 -2.29
CA SER A 263 -7.39 2.96 -2.53
C SER A 263 -8.46 4.02 -2.84
N PRO A 264 -8.37 4.65 -4.03
CA PRO A 264 -9.34 5.64 -4.49
C PRO A 264 -10.66 4.97 -4.91
N CYS A 265 -11.72 5.77 -5.02
CA CYS A 265 -13.00 5.35 -5.57
C CYS A 265 -13.65 6.53 -6.29
N ALA A 266 -14.74 6.26 -7.02
CA ALA A 266 -15.58 7.33 -7.57
C ALA A 266 -16.07 8.28 -6.44
N PRO A 267 -16.10 9.62 -6.65
CA PRO A 267 -16.44 10.61 -5.63
C PRO A 267 -17.74 10.35 -4.89
N GLU A 268 -18.78 9.92 -5.61
CA GLU A 268 -20.10 9.63 -5.07
C GLU A 268 -20.05 8.50 -4.03
N LEU A 269 -19.14 7.53 -4.18
CA LEU A 269 -18.99 6.43 -3.23
C LEU A 269 -18.41 6.89 -1.89
N LYS A 270 -17.74 8.04 -1.82
CA LYS A 270 -17.35 8.63 -0.54
C LYS A 270 -18.52 9.12 0.29
N ARG A 271 -19.72 9.30 -0.29
CA ARG A 271 -20.93 9.73 0.42
C ARG A 271 -20.69 10.98 1.29
N LEU A 272 -19.94 11.95 0.77
CA LEU A 272 -19.66 13.23 1.45
C LEU A 272 -20.94 14.04 1.70
N ASP A 273 -21.96 13.81 0.89
CA ASP A 273 -23.31 14.36 1.02
C ASP A 273 -24.03 13.86 2.29
N LEU A 274 -23.88 12.57 2.62
CA LEU A 274 -24.50 11.96 3.80
C LEU A 274 -23.61 12.09 5.05
N GLY A 275 -22.30 11.96 4.86
CA GLY A 275 -21.31 11.81 5.93
C GLY A 275 -21.44 10.50 6.71
N ASP A 276 -22.14 9.49 6.18
CA ASP A 276 -22.36 8.23 6.89
C ASP A 276 -21.20 7.26 6.67
N PHE A 277 -20.43 6.99 7.74
CA PHE A 277 -19.28 6.08 7.70
C PHE A 277 -19.67 4.63 7.41
N GLY A 278 -20.91 4.22 7.63
CA GLY A 278 -21.43 2.91 7.25
C GLY A 278 -21.74 2.78 5.77
N GLN A 279 -22.04 3.88 5.07
CA GLN A 279 -22.41 3.90 3.65
C GLN A 279 -21.26 4.27 2.72
N ALA A 280 -20.33 5.10 3.19
CA ALA A 280 -19.18 5.52 2.40
C ALA A 280 -18.24 4.35 2.05
N TRP A 281 -17.60 4.39 0.89
CA TRP A 281 -16.51 3.48 0.54
C TRP A 281 -15.21 3.85 1.26
N GLY A 282 -14.60 2.87 1.91
CA GLY A 282 -13.34 3.04 2.63
C GLY A 282 -12.12 2.94 1.71
N GLY A 283 -11.11 3.76 1.95
CA GLY A 283 -9.84 3.80 1.22
C GLY A 283 -9.27 5.22 1.15
N ILE A 284 -7.95 5.37 1.28
CA ILE A 284 -7.31 6.70 1.27
C ILE A 284 -6.48 6.85 0.00
N ALA A 285 -6.71 7.93 -0.74
CA ALA A 285 -5.89 8.29 -1.90
C ALA A 285 -4.70 9.15 -1.47
N SER A 286 -3.50 8.56 -1.40
CA SER A 286 -2.28 9.29 -0.96
C SER A 286 -1.01 9.02 -1.77
N LEU A 287 -1.08 8.23 -2.85
CA LEU A 287 0.09 7.77 -3.64
C LEU A 287 1.10 8.87 -3.96
N GLN A 288 0.65 10.00 -4.52
CA GLN A 288 1.52 11.12 -4.89
C GLN A 288 2.19 11.82 -3.69
N ILE A 289 1.57 11.79 -2.52
CA ILE A 289 2.01 12.53 -1.34
C ILE A 289 2.58 11.63 -0.25
N SER A 290 2.67 10.32 -0.47
CA SER A 290 3.16 9.35 0.52
C SER A 290 4.51 9.75 1.10
N LEU A 291 5.48 10.11 0.26
CA LEU A 291 6.83 10.50 0.71
C LEU A 291 6.80 11.78 1.56
N PRO A 292 6.22 12.91 1.10
CA PRO A 292 6.11 14.11 1.92
C PRO A 292 5.34 13.91 3.24
N VAL A 293 4.27 13.09 3.24
CA VAL A 293 3.52 12.79 4.48
C VAL A 293 4.42 12.07 5.48
N VAL A 294 5.11 11.00 5.05
CA VAL A 294 6.00 10.23 5.92
C VAL A 294 7.19 11.08 6.36
N TRP A 295 7.80 11.84 5.45
CA TRP A 295 8.97 12.68 5.75
C TRP A 295 8.65 13.78 6.76
N THR A 296 7.50 14.44 6.63
CA THR A 296 7.04 15.47 7.57
C THR A 296 7.00 14.95 9.01
N GLU A 297 6.44 13.75 9.21
CA GLU A 297 6.34 13.13 10.53
C GLU A 297 7.65 12.47 11.00
N ALA A 298 8.41 11.85 10.08
CA ALA A 298 9.67 11.17 10.36
C ALA A 298 10.74 12.15 10.86
N ARG A 299 10.92 13.28 10.16
CA ARG A 299 11.91 14.30 10.53
C ARG A 299 11.62 14.92 11.89
N ALA A 300 10.34 15.13 12.21
CA ALA A 300 9.92 15.66 13.50
C ALA A 300 10.24 14.72 14.67
N ARG A 301 10.44 13.43 14.38
CA ARG A 301 10.79 12.37 15.34
C ARG A 301 12.28 11.99 15.32
N GLY A 302 13.10 12.73 14.55
CA GLY A 302 14.55 12.52 14.50
C GLY A 302 15.02 11.40 13.56
N PHE A 303 14.13 10.86 12.71
CA PHE A 303 14.54 9.92 11.67
C PHE A 303 15.16 10.63 10.47
N GLY A 304 16.12 9.96 9.83
CA GLY A 304 16.77 10.47 8.63
C GLY A 304 16.13 9.95 7.34
N LEU A 305 16.50 10.56 6.21
CA LEU A 305 16.13 10.05 4.88
C LEU A 305 16.58 8.60 4.63
N PRO A 306 17.72 8.09 5.15
CA PRO A 306 18.04 6.67 5.04
C PRO A 306 16.99 5.74 5.65
N ASP A 307 16.35 6.13 6.76
CA ASP A 307 15.26 5.35 7.35
C ASP A 307 14.04 5.35 6.43
N VAL A 308 13.66 6.50 5.88
CA VAL A 308 12.54 6.63 4.94
C VAL A 308 12.78 5.85 3.66
N VAL A 309 13.99 5.93 3.08
CA VAL A 309 14.39 5.15 1.90
C VAL A 309 14.31 3.65 2.17
N ARG A 310 14.78 3.20 3.34
CA ARG A 310 14.65 1.81 3.75
C ARG A 310 13.19 1.38 3.80
N TRP A 311 12.32 2.17 4.43
CA TRP A 311 10.90 1.84 4.61
C TRP A 311 10.06 1.96 3.34
N MET A 312 10.38 2.87 2.42
CA MET A 312 9.51 3.20 1.27
C MET A 312 10.12 2.82 -0.09
N ALA A 313 11.34 2.28 -0.12
CA ALA A 313 11.99 1.86 -1.35
C ALA A 313 12.61 0.46 -1.20
N GLU A 314 13.58 0.29 -0.31
CA GLU A 314 14.34 -0.97 -0.20
C GLU A 314 13.46 -2.13 0.26
N ARG A 315 12.67 -1.94 1.31
CA ARG A 315 11.85 -2.99 1.92
C ARG A 315 10.66 -3.41 1.04
N PRO A 316 9.89 -2.48 0.43
CA PRO A 316 8.87 -2.84 -0.56
C PRO A 316 9.46 -3.54 -1.80
N ALA A 317 10.62 -3.09 -2.31
CA ALA A 317 11.31 -3.77 -3.41
C ALA A 317 11.70 -5.20 -3.04
N ALA A 318 12.20 -5.43 -1.83
CA ALA A 318 12.57 -6.74 -1.34
C ALA A 318 11.35 -7.67 -1.17
N LEU A 319 10.22 -7.16 -0.66
CA LEU A 319 8.98 -7.94 -0.56
C LEU A 319 8.50 -8.41 -1.93
N ALA A 320 8.53 -7.52 -2.93
CA ALA A 320 8.10 -7.80 -4.30
C ALA A 320 9.13 -8.60 -5.12
N GLY A 321 10.30 -8.94 -4.56
CA GLY A 321 11.36 -9.64 -5.29
C GLY A 321 11.98 -8.81 -6.43
N LEU A 322 11.90 -7.49 -6.35
CA LEU A 322 12.40 -6.54 -7.35
C LEU A 322 13.81 -6.06 -6.97
N SER A 323 14.76 -7.00 -6.94
CA SER A 323 16.13 -6.76 -6.48
C SER A 323 16.93 -5.79 -7.34
N GLY A 324 16.38 -5.19 -8.40
CA GLY A 324 17.02 -4.09 -9.14
C GLY A 324 16.56 -2.70 -8.71
N LYS A 325 15.54 -2.59 -7.85
CA LYS A 325 14.84 -1.35 -7.50
C LYS A 325 15.16 -0.87 -6.09
N GLY A 326 14.77 0.37 -5.78
CA GLY A 326 14.73 0.92 -4.42
C GLY A 326 16.08 1.21 -3.77
N ARG A 327 17.18 1.27 -4.53
CA ARG A 327 18.52 1.59 -4.00
C ARG A 327 19.40 2.31 -5.02
N ILE A 328 20.36 3.09 -4.53
CA ILE A 328 21.44 3.67 -5.34
C ILE A 328 22.68 2.80 -5.15
N ALA A 329 22.93 1.90 -6.09
CA ALA A 329 24.10 1.02 -6.10
C ALA A 329 24.48 0.64 -7.53
N ALA A 330 25.75 0.30 -7.76
CA ALA A 330 26.18 -0.21 -9.06
C ALA A 330 25.37 -1.46 -9.44
N GLY A 331 24.84 -1.48 -10.68
CA GLY A 331 23.98 -2.54 -11.18
C GLY A 331 22.50 -2.44 -10.79
N ALA A 332 22.09 -1.49 -9.95
CA ALA A 332 20.68 -1.17 -9.73
C ALA A 332 20.11 -0.34 -10.90
N ALA A 333 18.78 -0.31 -11.03
CA ALA A 333 18.11 0.56 -11.99
C ALA A 333 18.42 2.04 -11.65
N ALA A 334 18.64 2.86 -12.68
CA ALA A 334 18.82 4.30 -12.53
C ALA A 334 17.48 5.02 -12.29
N ASP A 335 16.75 4.53 -11.30
CA ASP A 335 15.50 5.09 -10.82
C ASP A 335 15.81 6.01 -9.66
N LEU A 336 15.57 7.31 -9.82
CA LEU A 336 16.10 8.34 -8.92
C LEU A 336 15.05 9.41 -8.65
N VAL A 337 15.14 10.04 -7.48
CA VAL A 337 14.29 11.17 -7.08
C VAL A 337 15.18 12.30 -6.65
N VAL A 338 14.97 13.47 -7.25
CA VAL A 338 15.54 14.73 -6.74
C VAL A 338 14.54 15.30 -5.75
N PHE A 339 14.95 15.37 -4.49
CA PHE A 339 14.09 15.71 -3.37
C PHE A 339 14.65 16.93 -2.63
N ALA A 340 13.80 17.92 -2.35
CA ALA A 340 14.15 19.08 -1.53
C ALA A 340 13.56 18.89 -0.11
N PRO A 341 14.33 18.37 0.85
CA PRO A 341 13.80 17.88 2.13
C PRO A 341 13.29 18.98 3.06
N ASP A 342 13.73 20.23 2.90
CA ASP A 342 13.29 21.34 3.75
C ASP A 342 12.25 22.25 3.07
N ALA A 343 11.99 22.05 1.78
CA ALA A 343 10.95 22.79 1.08
C ALA A 343 9.56 22.34 1.56
N THR A 344 8.64 23.29 1.71
CA THR A 344 7.26 23.03 2.14
C THR A 344 6.27 23.34 1.03
N PHE A 345 5.13 22.64 1.01
CA PHE A 345 4.02 22.93 0.11
C PHE A 345 2.68 22.61 0.78
N GLU A 346 1.61 23.24 0.30
CA GLU A 346 0.25 22.87 0.66
C GLU A 346 -0.27 21.79 -0.29
N VAL A 347 -0.89 20.74 0.24
CA VAL A 347 -1.49 19.67 -0.57
C VAL A 347 -2.68 20.23 -1.33
N ALA A 348 -2.46 20.45 -2.63
CA ALA A 348 -3.44 20.98 -3.57
C ALA A 348 -3.78 19.93 -4.66
N ALA A 349 -3.89 20.35 -5.93
CA ALA A 349 -4.26 19.47 -7.03
C ALA A 349 -3.29 18.30 -7.20
N LEU A 350 -3.82 17.07 -7.09
CA LEU A 350 -3.09 15.82 -7.31
C LEU A 350 -3.42 15.25 -8.69
N HIS A 351 -2.52 14.42 -9.21
CA HIS A 351 -2.70 13.70 -10.48
C HIS A 351 -3.61 12.46 -10.38
N HIS A 352 -4.12 12.16 -9.18
CA HIS A 352 -5.18 11.16 -9.00
C HIS A 352 -6.37 11.51 -9.90
N ARG A 353 -7.08 10.49 -10.41
CA ARG A 353 -8.29 10.63 -11.21
C ARG A 353 -9.33 11.48 -10.49
N HIS A 354 -9.44 11.25 -9.18
CA HIS A 354 -10.28 12.03 -8.26
C HIS A 354 -9.38 12.54 -7.13
N PRO A 355 -9.07 13.85 -7.07
CA PRO A 355 -8.18 14.42 -6.06
C PRO A 355 -8.87 14.60 -4.70
N ILE A 356 -9.48 13.53 -4.18
CA ILE A 356 -10.16 13.48 -2.88
C ILE A 356 -9.23 12.80 -1.89
N THR A 357 -8.76 13.54 -0.90
CA THR A 357 -7.79 13.04 0.09
C THR A 357 -8.00 13.71 1.45
N PRO A 358 -7.79 13.02 2.59
CA PRO A 358 -7.86 13.64 3.91
C PRO A 358 -6.73 14.65 4.15
N TYR A 359 -5.74 14.71 3.28
CA TYR A 359 -4.60 15.62 3.39
C TYR A 359 -4.82 16.98 2.71
N ALA A 360 -5.94 17.20 2.02
CA ALA A 360 -6.19 18.42 1.26
C ALA A 360 -6.06 19.67 2.16
N GLY A 361 -5.26 20.65 1.73
CA GLY A 361 -4.99 21.88 2.47
C GLY A 361 -3.98 21.74 3.62
N ARG A 362 -3.45 20.54 3.90
CA ARG A 362 -2.37 20.38 4.90
C ARG A 362 -1.04 20.85 4.30
N THR A 363 -0.21 21.49 5.11
CA THR A 363 1.18 21.81 4.76
C THR A 363 2.06 20.60 5.04
N LEU A 364 2.81 20.15 4.03
CA LEU A 364 3.80 19.09 4.13
C LEU A 364 5.20 19.63 3.88
N THR A 365 6.20 18.94 4.43
CA THR A 365 7.63 19.20 4.22
C THR A 365 8.21 18.11 3.33
N GLY A 366 9.13 18.49 2.43
CA GLY A 366 9.72 17.63 1.43
C GLY A 366 9.04 17.74 0.08
N VAL A 367 9.72 18.31 -0.91
CA VAL A 367 9.19 18.46 -2.28
C VAL A 367 9.95 17.56 -3.25
N VAL A 368 9.23 16.73 -3.99
CA VAL A 368 9.79 16.02 -5.14
C VAL A 368 9.94 17.01 -6.31
N ARG A 369 11.18 17.23 -6.75
CA ARG A 369 11.53 18.19 -7.80
C ARG A 369 11.55 17.55 -9.18
N SER A 370 12.10 16.34 -9.25
CA SER A 370 12.05 15.50 -10.45
C SER A 370 12.15 14.02 -10.07
N THR A 371 11.58 13.19 -10.93
CA THR A 371 11.62 11.72 -10.80
C THR A 371 12.19 11.16 -12.09
N TRP A 372 13.06 10.18 -11.96
CA TRP A 372 13.80 9.59 -13.06
C TRP A 372 13.54 8.09 -13.09
N LEU A 373 13.27 7.56 -14.28
CA LEU A 373 13.10 6.13 -14.53
C LEU A 373 14.15 5.67 -15.53
N ALA A 374 14.92 4.66 -15.17
CA ALA A 374 16.00 4.12 -16.02
C ALA A 374 16.93 5.21 -16.60
N GLY A 375 17.26 6.22 -15.79
CA GLY A 375 18.18 7.31 -16.14
C GLY A 375 17.57 8.42 -17.00
N ARG A 376 16.25 8.44 -17.20
CA ARG A 376 15.53 9.49 -17.92
C ARG A 376 14.53 10.21 -17.02
N PRO A 377 14.41 11.54 -17.12
CA PRO A 377 13.44 12.28 -16.32
C PRO A 377 12.01 11.97 -16.78
N LEU A 378 11.09 11.86 -15.83
CA LEU A 378 9.65 11.68 -16.03
C LEU A 378 8.97 13.06 -16.02
N ASP A 379 9.29 13.90 -17.00
CA ASP A 379 8.77 15.26 -17.09
C ASP A 379 7.52 15.30 -17.99
N GLY A 380 6.59 16.21 -17.69
CA GLY A 380 5.16 16.11 -18.01
C GLY A 380 4.72 16.03 -19.49
N ASP A 381 5.61 16.26 -20.45
CA ASP A 381 5.31 16.19 -21.89
C ASP A 381 5.81 14.90 -22.56
N GLU A 382 6.58 14.07 -21.87
CA GLU A 382 7.04 12.80 -22.42
C GLU A 382 5.92 11.74 -22.42
N PRO A 383 5.90 10.82 -23.40
CA PRO A 383 4.96 9.70 -23.38
C PRO A 383 5.26 8.75 -22.20
N PRO A 384 4.28 7.99 -21.70
CA PRO A 384 4.50 6.96 -20.69
C PRO A 384 5.58 5.94 -21.11
N ARG A 385 6.51 5.59 -20.20
CA ARG A 385 7.65 4.68 -20.48
C ARG A 385 7.79 3.51 -19.48
N GLY A 386 6.93 3.46 -18.48
CA GLY A 386 6.92 2.41 -17.47
C GLY A 386 6.78 1.03 -18.09
N GLN A 387 7.54 0.09 -17.57
CA GLN A 387 7.55 -1.30 -17.98
C GLN A 387 6.75 -2.16 -17.01
N LEU A 388 6.18 -3.24 -17.54
CA LEU A 388 5.56 -4.26 -16.69
C LEU A 388 6.66 -5.19 -16.20
N LEU A 389 6.80 -5.28 -14.88
CA LEU A 389 7.84 -6.06 -14.23
C LEU A 389 7.33 -7.44 -13.82
N GLU A 390 8.27 -8.37 -13.77
CA GLU A 390 8.11 -9.67 -13.15
C GLU A 390 9.16 -9.81 -12.03
N ARG A 391 8.92 -10.73 -11.11
CA ARG A 391 9.93 -11.07 -10.08
C ARG A 391 11.22 -11.54 -10.73
N ALA A 392 12.35 -11.23 -10.09
CA ALA A 392 13.68 -11.69 -10.54
C ALA A 392 13.85 -13.22 -10.48
#